data_AF-A0A316HJ53-F1
#
_entry.id   AF-A0A316HJ53-F1
#
_cell.length_a   1.000
_cell.length_b   1.000
_cell.length_c   1.000
_cell.angle_alpha   90.00
_cell.angle_beta   90.00
_cell.angle_gamma   90.00
#
_symmetry.space_group_name_H-M   'P 1'
#
loop_
_entity.id
_entity.type
_entity.pdbx_description
1 polymer ?
#
loop_
_entity_poly.entity_id
_entity_poly.type
_entity_poly.pdbx_seq_one_letter_code
_entity_poly.pdbx_strand_id
1 'polypeptide(L)'
;MTTIYLKSAYGKPSPGIIEAAARGEAVVVEQCDLTPELLLAHDGLITGQQLDQDAMLALRPALEAFLDNGGRWFFNGHVVRPMIEGLFQYRPITAPRRADFDLSSVNRHPLYDGIELKKLEANKGVAGFYGRGCNPLPVGAVAINGLGTAQVPVDWVWQRPSGGRFFSHAGNDLGSMGVEWGLAPELTARILAWTNGGPCFDPWPQNPKKPADILPLAEPETYGGLKSSTKAARRVVAPSSGTYYNVRSLEGSRYGDTFDVICTPEDLAGTLRPQDVLWVPCRTPVQRMIAQKQVIAHHLQAGGTVIALGESRSDLWLPAIDFTETPTNWWWWLDPDASLGVRATAPGHPLLKDMGDREVTWHLHGWFVPPTGAEVLARDGEGRAILYVDDVSTPGRMIISSLDPMFHHGSHFMPATTRFLDRFIPNIKAYINV
;
A
#
# COMPACT_ATOMS: atom_id res chain seq x y z
N MET A 1 -21.02 -3.26 22.12
CA MET A 1 -20.40 -3.91 20.96
C MET A 1 -19.97 -2.83 20.01
N THR A 2 -18.67 -2.70 19.79
CA THR A 2 -18.07 -1.59 19.04
C THR A 2 -17.01 -2.13 18.09
N THR A 3 -16.84 -1.45 16.95
CA THR A 3 -15.84 -1.80 15.95
C THR A 3 -14.59 -0.95 16.11
N ILE A 4 -13.41 -1.57 16.09
CA ILE A 4 -12.14 -0.85 15.93
C ILE A 4 -11.95 -0.50 14.45
N TYR A 5 -11.82 0.78 14.15
CA TYR A 5 -11.19 1.22 12.90
C TYR A 5 -9.69 1.40 13.16
N LEU A 6 -8.88 0.50 12.63
CA LEU A 6 -7.44 0.53 12.84
C LEU A 6 -6.79 1.52 11.86
N LYS A 7 -6.36 2.66 12.39
CA LYS A 7 -5.71 3.72 11.62
C LYS A 7 -4.22 3.40 11.45
N SER A 8 -3.89 2.85 10.29
CA SER A 8 -2.49 2.59 9.88
C SER A 8 -1.89 3.73 9.05
N ALA A 9 -2.77 4.49 8.37
CA ALA A 9 -2.39 5.62 7.54
C ALA A 9 -2.11 6.89 8.36
N TYR A 10 -1.27 7.78 7.82
CA TYR A 10 -1.04 9.10 8.41
C TYR A 10 -2.29 10.01 8.34
N GLY A 11 -2.99 9.96 7.20
CA GLY A 11 -4.16 10.78 6.94
C GLY A 11 -5.31 10.54 7.92
N LYS A 12 -6.23 11.50 8.00
CA LYS A 12 -7.43 11.36 8.82
C LYS A 12 -8.32 10.21 8.29
N PRO A 13 -9.05 9.50 9.16
CA PRO A 13 -10.10 8.59 8.71
C PRO A 13 -11.12 9.32 7.83
N SER A 14 -11.88 8.56 7.03
CA SER A 14 -12.96 9.15 6.23
C SER A 14 -13.99 9.85 7.12
N PRO A 15 -14.71 10.88 6.60
CA PRO A 15 -15.76 11.55 7.36
C PRO A 15 -16.77 10.58 7.98
N GLY A 16 -17.16 9.53 7.25
CA GLY A 16 -18.10 8.51 7.76
C GLY A 16 -17.59 7.75 8.99
N ILE A 17 -16.28 7.45 9.07
CA ILE A 17 -15.68 6.83 10.25
C ILE A 17 -15.61 7.81 11.42
N ILE A 18 -15.28 9.08 11.17
CA ILE A 18 -15.24 10.12 12.20
C ILE A 18 -16.63 10.31 12.81
N GLU A 19 -17.67 10.40 11.98
CA GLU A 19 -19.05 10.52 12.42
C GLU A 19 -19.53 9.27 13.18
N ALA A 20 -19.16 8.07 12.72
CA ALA A 20 -19.44 6.82 13.44
C ALA A 20 -18.78 6.77 14.82
N ALA A 21 -17.54 7.23 14.92
CA ALA A 21 -16.84 7.34 16.20
C ALA A 21 -17.53 8.33 17.15
N ALA A 22 -17.99 9.47 16.63
CA ALA A 22 -18.77 10.44 17.40
C ALA A 22 -20.11 9.87 17.89
N ARG A 23 -20.71 8.90 17.18
CA ARG A 23 -21.91 8.17 17.60
C ARG A 23 -21.63 6.97 18.51
N GLY A 24 -20.37 6.63 18.77
CA GLY A 24 -19.97 5.47 19.56
C GLY A 24 -20.13 4.13 18.83
N GLU A 25 -20.27 4.14 17.50
CA GLU A 25 -20.38 2.93 16.67
C GLU A 25 -19.01 2.36 16.29
N ALA A 26 -17.96 3.19 16.37
CA ALA A 26 -16.58 2.81 16.11
C ALA A 26 -15.63 3.46 17.13
N VAL A 27 -14.46 2.87 17.31
CA VAL A 27 -13.32 3.49 18.00
C VAL A 27 -12.16 3.56 17.01
N VAL A 28 -11.59 4.75 16.83
CA VAL A 28 -10.39 4.93 15.99
C VAL A 28 -9.18 4.66 16.86
N VAL A 29 -8.37 3.67 16.47
CA VAL A 29 -7.16 3.26 17.19
C VAL A 29 -5.98 3.39 16.25
N GLU A 30 -4.93 4.12 16.63
CA GLU A 30 -3.67 4.13 15.87
C GLU A 30 -3.06 2.74 15.91
N GLN A 31 -2.48 2.26 14.80
CA GLN A 31 -2.02 0.88 14.73
C GLN A 31 -0.98 0.52 15.82
N CYS A 32 -0.12 1.45 16.24
CA CYS A 32 0.85 1.23 17.31
C CYS A 32 0.22 1.02 18.70
N ASP A 33 -1.03 1.44 18.89
CA ASP A 33 -1.74 1.40 20.17
C ASP A 33 -2.65 0.16 20.28
N LEU A 34 -2.73 -0.67 19.24
CA LEU A 34 -3.53 -1.89 19.25
C LEU A 34 -2.87 -2.95 20.14
N THR A 35 -3.53 -3.25 21.26
CA THR A 35 -3.13 -4.31 22.20
C THR A 35 -4.08 -5.50 22.11
N PRO A 36 -3.67 -6.70 22.55
CA PRO A 36 -4.56 -7.85 22.70
C PRO A 36 -5.81 -7.54 23.53
N GLU A 37 -5.65 -6.82 24.64
CA GLU A 37 -6.75 -6.47 25.55
C GLU A 37 -7.75 -5.53 24.87
N LEU A 38 -7.24 -4.53 24.13
CA LEU A 38 -8.09 -3.60 23.38
C LEU A 38 -8.85 -4.34 22.28
N LEU A 39 -8.17 -5.20 21.52
CA LEU A 39 -8.79 -6.01 20.47
C LEU A 39 -9.92 -6.90 21.03
N LEU A 40 -9.64 -7.62 22.12
CA LEU A 40 -10.58 -8.56 22.73
C LEU A 40 -11.76 -7.88 23.45
N ALA A 41 -11.66 -6.57 23.72
CA ALA A 41 -12.75 -5.78 24.28
C ALA A 41 -13.78 -5.32 23.22
N HIS A 42 -13.56 -5.64 21.94
CA HIS A 42 -14.38 -5.21 20.80
C HIS A 42 -14.88 -6.41 19.99
N ASP A 43 -15.90 -6.20 19.17
CA ASP A 43 -16.54 -7.26 18.37
C ASP A 43 -16.26 -7.12 16.87
N GLY A 44 -15.77 -5.95 16.44
CA GLY A 44 -15.48 -5.65 15.06
C GLY A 44 -14.07 -5.09 14.87
N LEU A 45 -13.45 -5.40 13.74
CA LEU A 45 -12.16 -4.84 13.31
C LEU A 45 -12.23 -4.47 11.83
N ILE A 46 -11.88 -3.24 11.49
CA ILE A 46 -11.72 -2.77 10.11
C ILE A 46 -10.25 -2.41 9.91
N THR A 47 -9.62 -3.02 8.91
CA THR A 47 -8.23 -2.72 8.50
C THR A 47 -8.17 -2.30 7.04
N GLY A 48 -7.30 -1.34 6.73
CA GLY A 48 -7.08 -0.81 5.38
C GLY A 48 -5.86 -1.37 4.68
N GLN A 49 -5.66 -0.97 3.42
CA GLN A 49 -4.58 -1.37 2.53
C GLN A 49 -3.17 -0.96 3.05
N GLN A 50 -3.10 -0.04 4.00
CA GLN A 50 -1.85 0.42 4.65
C GLN A 50 -1.55 -0.29 5.98
N LEU A 51 -2.20 -1.43 6.24
CA LEU A 51 -1.96 -2.24 7.44
C LEU A 51 -0.51 -2.73 7.52
N ASP A 52 0.17 -2.48 8.64
CA ASP A 52 1.42 -3.14 8.96
C ASP A 52 1.13 -4.61 9.36
N GLN A 53 1.33 -5.53 8.43
CA GLN A 53 1.02 -6.94 8.65
C GLN A 53 2.05 -7.66 9.52
N ASP A 54 3.27 -7.11 9.66
CA ASP A 54 4.29 -7.66 10.54
C ASP A 54 3.90 -7.41 12.01
N ALA A 55 3.39 -6.22 12.33
CA ALA A 55 2.81 -5.92 13.64
C ALA A 55 1.59 -6.80 13.94
N MET A 56 0.74 -7.07 12.95
CA MET A 56 -0.43 -7.93 13.13
C MET A 56 -0.04 -9.40 13.32
N LEU A 57 1.05 -9.89 12.72
CA LEU A 57 1.56 -11.24 12.97
C LEU A 57 1.93 -11.44 14.45
N ALA A 58 2.49 -10.42 15.10
CA ALA A 58 2.80 -10.47 16.53
C ALA A 58 1.54 -10.58 17.41
N LEU A 59 0.38 -10.17 16.89
CA LEU A 59 -0.93 -10.28 17.54
C LEU A 59 -1.72 -11.53 17.15
N ARG A 60 -1.13 -12.49 16.41
CA ARG A 60 -1.84 -13.70 15.93
C ARG A 60 -2.71 -14.38 17.00
N PRO A 61 -2.21 -14.70 18.21
CA PRO A 61 -3.05 -15.37 19.21
C PRO A 61 -4.27 -14.55 19.61
N ALA A 62 -4.14 -13.21 19.68
CA ALA A 62 -5.24 -12.31 20.01
C ALA A 62 -6.24 -12.18 18.85
N LEU A 63 -5.77 -12.16 17.60
CA LEU A 63 -6.62 -12.16 16.40
C LEU A 63 -7.44 -13.45 16.29
N GLU A 64 -6.82 -14.59 16.58
CA GLU A 64 -7.51 -15.89 16.59
C GLU A 64 -8.55 -15.93 17.70
N ALA A 65 -8.20 -15.53 18.92
CA ALA A 65 -9.15 -15.44 20.04
C ALA A 65 -10.30 -14.45 19.79
N PHE A 66 -10.03 -13.29 19.18
CA PHE A 66 -11.05 -12.32 18.78
C PHE A 66 -12.07 -12.95 17.83
N LEU A 67 -11.61 -13.68 16.82
CA LEU A 67 -12.49 -14.36 15.88
C LEU A 67 -13.18 -15.57 16.52
N ASP A 68 -12.51 -16.34 17.37
CA ASP A 68 -13.11 -17.47 18.09
C ASP A 68 -14.25 -17.02 19.01
N ASN A 69 -14.15 -15.80 19.57
CA ASN A 69 -15.21 -15.17 20.36
C ASN A 69 -16.36 -14.58 19.52
N GLY A 70 -16.38 -14.84 18.20
CA GLY A 70 -17.43 -14.37 17.30
C GLY A 70 -17.15 -13.01 16.63
N GLY A 71 -15.95 -12.46 16.83
CA GLY A 71 -15.53 -11.20 16.24
C GLY A 71 -15.61 -11.19 14.71
N ARG A 72 -15.77 -9.99 14.14
CA ARG A 72 -15.88 -9.76 12.70
C ARG A 72 -14.77 -8.85 12.20
N TRP A 73 -13.91 -9.38 11.33
CA TRP A 73 -12.81 -8.63 10.73
C TRP A 73 -13.09 -8.33 9.25
N PHE A 74 -13.19 -7.05 8.91
CA PHE A 74 -13.19 -6.55 7.55
C PHE A 74 -11.79 -6.13 7.11
N PHE A 75 -11.20 -6.86 6.16
CA PHE A 75 -9.84 -6.67 5.68
C PHE A 75 -9.84 -6.13 4.24
N ASN A 76 -9.17 -5.00 4.03
CA ASN A 76 -8.85 -4.47 2.70
C ASN A 76 -7.36 -4.66 2.40
N GLY A 77 -7.04 -4.97 1.15
CA GLY A 77 -5.68 -5.07 0.64
C GLY A 77 -5.22 -6.49 0.35
N HIS A 78 -3.91 -6.66 0.21
CA HIS A 78 -3.30 -7.93 -0.16
C HIS A 78 -2.74 -8.61 1.10
N VAL A 79 -3.17 -9.84 1.39
CA VAL A 79 -2.56 -10.65 2.46
C VAL A 79 -1.17 -11.08 2.00
N VAL A 80 -0.11 -10.50 2.56
CA VAL A 80 1.28 -10.94 2.30
C VAL A 80 1.87 -11.70 3.49
N ARG A 81 1.28 -11.49 4.66
CA ARG A 81 1.46 -12.31 5.86
C ARG A 81 0.14 -13.00 6.17
N PRO A 82 0.04 -14.32 6.09
CA PRO A 82 -1.15 -15.05 6.54
C PRO A 82 -1.34 -14.91 8.07
N MET A 83 -2.02 -13.85 8.53
CA MET A 83 -2.04 -13.43 9.94
C MET A 83 -2.80 -14.37 10.89
N ILE A 84 -3.68 -15.21 10.36
CA ILE A 84 -4.40 -16.27 11.08
C ILE A 84 -4.34 -17.56 10.26
N GLU A 85 -4.53 -18.71 10.89
CA GLU A 85 -4.61 -19.99 10.17
C GLU A 85 -5.74 -19.98 9.12
N GLY A 86 -5.48 -20.56 7.95
CA GLY A 86 -6.43 -20.66 6.84
C GLY A 86 -6.41 -19.50 5.85
N LEU A 87 -5.77 -18.37 6.18
CA LEU A 87 -5.48 -17.34 5.18
C LEU A 87 -4.34 -17.77 4.26
N PHE A 88 -4.40 -17.30 3.01
CA PHE A 88 -3.38 -17.55 2.01
C PHE A 88 -2.83 -16.24 1.46
N GLN A 89 -1.58 -16.28 0.98
CA GLN A 89 -0.94 -15.13 0.36
C GLN A 89 -1.74 -14.67 -0.87
N TYR A 90 -1.92 -13.36 -1.01
CA TYR A 90 -2.48 -12.68 -2.17
C TYR A 90 -1.78 -13.10 -3.46
N ARG A 91 -2.57 -13.24 -4.52
CA ARG A 91 -2.12 -13.71 -5.82
C ARG A 91 -2.67 -12.81 -6.91
N PRO A 92 -1.83 -12.09 -7.67
CA PRO A 92 -2.30 -11.30 -8.80
C PRO A 92 -2.73 -12.23 -9.94
N ILE A 93 -3.62 -11.74 -10.80
CA ILE A 93 -3.86 -12.33 -12.12
C ILE A 93 -2.57 -12.24 -12.94
N THR A 94 -2.17 -13.32 -13.60
CA THR A 94 -0.97 -13.36 -14.45
C THR A 94 -1.21 -12.59 -15.73
N ALA A 95 -0.33 -11.62 -16.02
CA ALA A 95 -0.37 -10.81 -17.25
C ALA A 95 -1.77 -10.30 -17.62
N PRO A 96 -2.45 -9.57 -16.70
CA PRO A 96 -3.85 -9.23 -16.85
C PRO A 96 -4.08 -8.22 -17.98
N ARG A 97 -5.22 -8.35 -18.66
CA ARG A 97 -5.77 -7.40 -19.63
C ARG A 97 -6.98 -6.71 -19.02
N ARG A 98 -7.47 -5.65 -19.67
CA ARG A 98 -8.61 -4.85 -19.18
C ARG A 98 -9.84 -5.71 -18.83
N ALA A 99 -10.19 -6.70 -19.65
CA ALA A 99 -11.34 -7.58 -19.43
C ALA A 99 -11.16 -8.51 -18.21
N ASP A 100 -9.92 -8.77 -17.79
CA ASP A 100 -9.65 -9.56 -16.59
C ASP A 100 -9.98 -8.77 -15.29
N PHE A 101 -10.32 -7.49 -15.40
CA PHE A 101 -10.77 -6.64 -14.30
C PHE A 101 -12.29 -6.38 -14.30
N ASP A 102 -13.04 -6.98 -15.23
CA ASP A 102 -14.49 -6.84 -15.26
C ASP A 102 -15.09 -7.44 -13.97
N LEU A 103 -15.92 -6.67 -13.27
CA LEU A 103 -16.41 -7.04 -11.95
C LEU A 103 -17.79 -7.69 -12.05
N SER A 104 -17.93 -8.89 -11.51
CA SER A 104 -19.20 -9.62 -11.50
C SER A 104 -19.51 -10.24 -10.13
N SER A 105 -20.80 -10.40 -9.84
CA SER A 105 -21.23 -11.10 -8.61
C SER A 105 -21.16 -12.62 -8.83
N VAL A 106 -20.51 -13.33 -7.91
CA VAL A 106 -20.50 -14.78 -7.80
C VAL A 106 -21.67 -15.23 -6.92
N ASN A 107 -21.74 -14.72 -5.70
CA ASN A 107 -22.87 -14.89 -4.78
C ASN A 107 -23.29 -13.51 -4.24
N ARG A 108 -24.60 -13.24 -4.19
CA ARG A 108 -25.14 -11.96 -3.70
C ARG A 108 -24.90 -11.81 -2.22
N HIS A 109 -24.32 -10.70 -1.77
CA HIS A 109 -24.08 -10.41 -0.36
C HIS A 109 -24.75 -9.08 0.02
N PRO A 110 -25.39 -8.97 1.20
CA PRO A 110 -26.13 -7.76 1.62
C PRO A 110 -25.32 -6.46 1.54
N LEU A 111 -23.99 -6.53 1.74
CA LEU A 111 -23.09 -5.38 1.59
C LEU A 111 -23.23 -4.69 0.22
N TYR A 112 -23.58 -5.42 -0.84
CA TYR A 112 -23.71 -4.90 -2.20
C TYR A 112 -25.16 -4.74 -2.67
N ASP A 113 -26.16 -4.96 -1.82
CA ASP A 113 -27.58 -4.89 -2.23
C ASP A 113 -27.92 -3.50 -2.80
N GLY A 114 -28.51 -3.47 -3.99
CA GLY A 114 -28.86 -2.24 -4.70
C GLY A 114 -27.68 -1.49 -5.35
N ILE A 115 -26.44 -1.96 -5.17
CA ILE A 115 -25.26 -1.37 -5.80
C ILE A 115 -25.00 -2.06 -7.14
N GLU A 116 -24.96 -1.27 -8.22
CA GLU A 116 -24.52 -1.74 -9.52
C GLU A 116 -22.99 -1.88 -9.52
N LEU A 117 -22.46 -3.11 -9.57
CA LEU A 117 -21.02 -3.39 -9.48
C LEU A 117 -20.18 -2.65 -10.53
N LYS A 118 -20.76 -2.33 -11.70
CA LYS A 118 -20.10 -1.53 -12.74
C LYS A 118 -19.68 -0.14 -12.25
N LYS A 119 -20.36 0.41 -11.24
CA LYS A 119 -20.02 1.69 -10.59
C LYS A 119 -18.81 1.58 -9.64
N LEU A 120 -18.42 0.36 -9.29
CA LEU A 120 -17.24 0.06 -8.47
C LEU A 120 -16.05 -0.44 -9.31
N GLU A 121 -16.33 -1.06 -10.47
CA GLU A 121 -15.33 -1.65 -11.37
C GLU A 121 -14.29 -0.63 -11.87
N ALA A 122 -14.77 0.55 -12.30
CA ALA A 122 -13.95 1.57 -12.93
C ALA A 122 -14.26 2.95 -12.37
N ASN A 123 -13.23 3.79 -12.32
CA ASN A 123 -13.34 5.21 -12.01
C ASN A 123 -12.93 5.99 -13.26
N LYS A 124 -13.81 6.82 -13.81
CA LYS A 124 -13.59 7.51 -15.10
C LYS A 124 -13.20 6.59 -16.25
N GLY A 125 -13.63 5.32 -16.23
CA GLY A 125 -13.31 4.32 -17.26
C GLY A 125 -11.99 3.57 -17.06
N VAL A 126 -11.16 3.96 -16.09
CA VAL A 126 -9.96 3.20 -15.71
C VAL A 126 -10.34 2.11 -14.71
N ALA A 127 -10.01 0.85 -15.02
CA ALA A 127 -10.29 -0.30 -14.16
C ALA A 127 -9.06 -0.81 -13.42
N GLY A 128 -9.30 -1.75 -12.51
CA GLY A 128 -8.27 -2.40 -11.70
C GLY A 128 -7.97 -1.68 -10.37
N PHE A 129 -8.69 -0.61 -10.03
CA PHE A 129 -8.66 0.00 -8.68
C PHE A 129 -9.36 -0.88 -7.65
N TYR A 130 -10.42 -1.58 -8.06
CA TYR A 130 -11.17 -2.50 -7.21
C TYR A 130 -10.37 -3.73 -6.79
N GLY A 131 -9.46 -4.20 -7.63
CA GLY A 131 -8.65 -5.37 -7.36
C GLY A 131 -8.01 -5.92 -8.64
N ARG A 132 -6.96 -6.72 -8.48
CA ARG A 132 -6.16 -7.26 -9.60
C ARG A 132 -5.81 -8.73 -9.44
N GLY A 133 -6.52 -9.40 -8.56
CA GLY A 133 -6.19 -10.72 -8.05
C GLY A 133 -7.11 -11.07 -6.89
N CYS A 134 -6.66 -12.01 -6.07
CA CYS A 134 -7.39 -12.41 -4.87
C CYS A 134 -6.45 -12.75 -3.74
N ASN A 135 -6.92 -12.54 -2.51
CA ASN A 135 -6.51 -13.36 -1.38
C ASN A 135 -7.22 -14.72 -1.61
N PRO A 136 -6.54 -15.87 -1.80
CA PRO A 136 -7.21 -17.13 -2.11
C PRO A 136 -8.23 -17.55 -1.05
N LEU A 137 -9.29 -18.22 -1.50
CA LEU A 137 -10.39 -18.67 -0.63
C LEU A 137 -9.93 -19.75 0.37
N PRO A 138 -10.12 -19.54 1.68
CA PRO A 138 -10.08 -20.62 2.66
C PRO A 138 -11.15 -21.69 2.39
N VAL A 139 -10.94 -22.89 2.91
CA VAL A 139 -11.97 -23.95 2.87
C VAL A 139 -13.21 -23.46 3.63
N GLY A 140 -14.37 -23.54 2.97
CA GLY A 140 -15.66 -23.11 3.52
C GLY A 140 -15.97 -21.62 3.34
N ALA A 141 -15.06 -20.81 2.78
CA ALA A 141 -15.34 -19.43 2.42
C ALA A 141 -16.30 -19.33 1.21
N VAL A 142 -17.03 -18.22 1.12
CA VAL A 142 -17.98 -17.93 0.05
C VAL A 142 -17.49 -16.74 -0.76
N ALA A 143 -17.19 -16.97 -2.05
CA ALA A 143 -16.88 -15.90 -3.00
C ALA A 143 -18.09 -14.98 -3.19
N ILE A 144 -17.89 -13.67 -3.13
CA ILE A 144 -18.95 -12.67 -3.28
C ILE A 144 -18.87 -12.03 -4.67
N ASN A 145 -17.75 -11.40 -5.00
CA ASN A 145 -17.50 -10.80 -6.30
C ASN A 145 -16.22 -11.38 -6.90
N GLY A 146 -16.22 -11.50 -8.23
CA GLY A 146 -15.13 -12.07 -9.01
C GLY A 146 -14.72 -11.18 -10.17
N LEU A 147 -13.44 -11.30 -10.55
CA LEU A 147 -12.84 -10.56 -11.67
C LEU A 147 -12.73 -11.45 -12.92
N GLY A 148 -13.11 -10.87 -14.06
CA GLY A 148 -13.03 -11.49 -15.38
C GLY A 148 -13.91 -12.74 -15.52
N THR A 149 -13.73 -13.45 -16.63
CA THR A 149 -14.52 -14.65 -16.96
C THR A 149 -14.28 -15.82 -16.01
N ALA A 150 -13.07 -15.91 -15.42
CA ALA A 150 -12.73 -16.91 -14.42
C ALA A 150 -13.34 -16.61 -13.04
N GLN A 151 -13.93 -15.42 -12.84
CA GLN A 151 -14.47 -14.93 -11.58
C GLN A 151 -13.45 -15.03 -10.42
N VAL A 152 -12.21 -14.59 -10.66
CA VAL A 152 -11.15 -14.58 -9.64
C VAL A 152 -11.67 -13.87 -8.39
N PRO A 153 -11.76 -14.53 -7.22
CA PRO A 153 -12.58 -14.08 -6.10
C PRO A 153 -11.91 -12.92 -5.34
N VAL A 154 -12.12 -11.70 -5.83
CA VAL A 154 -11.58 -10.48 -5.21
C VAL A 154 -12.23 -10.19 -3.86
N ASP A 155 -13.51 -10.54 -3.72
CA ASP A 155 -14.25 -10.41 -2.47
C ASP A 155 -14.76 -11.74 -2.00
N TRP A 156 -14.63 -12.01 -0.71
CA TRP A 156 -15.22 -13.17 -0.08
C TRP A 156 -15.39 -13.00 1.42
N VAL A 157 -16.28 -13.81 1.98
CA VAL A 157 -16.46 -13.92 3.43
C VAL A 157 -16.23 -15.36 3.87
N TRP A 158 -15.58 -15.51 5.01
CA TRP A 158 -15.30 -16.79 5.63
C TRP A 158 -15.89 -16.80 7.05
N GLN A 159 -16.82 -17.72 7.29
CA GLN A 159 -17.20 -18.09 8.64
C GLN A 159 -16.21 -19.14 9.13
N ARG A 160 -15.40 -18.77 10.13
CA ARG A 160 -14.40 -19.70 10.67
C ARG A 160 -15.10 -20.85 11.39
N PRO A 161 -14.54 -22.07 11.37
CA PRO A 161 -15.09 -23.21 12.11
C PRO A 161 -15.31 -22.91 13.60
N SER A 162 -14.42 -22.13 14.20
CA SER A 162 -14.48 -21.72 15.60
C SER A 162 -15.45 -20.58 15.89
N GLY A 163 -16.08 -19.95 14.89
CA GLY A 163 -17.11 -18.94 15.10
C GLY A 163 -17.08 -17.75 14.14
N GLY A 164 -16.26 -16.74 14.47
CA GLY A 164 -16.27 -15.40 13.87
C GLY A 164 -16.06 -15.34 12.36
N ARG A 165 -16.16 -14.13 11.82
CA ARG A 165 -16.21 -13.90 10.37
C ARG A 165 -15.05 -13.03 9.90
N PHE A 166 -14.46 -13.41 8.76
CA PHE A 166 -13.46 -12.62 8.05
C PHE A 166 -14.03 -12.23 6.68
N PHE A 167 -14.10 -10.93 6.39
CA PHE A 167 -14.39 -10.42 5.06
C PHE A 167 -13.08 -9.97 4.42
N SER A 168 -12.82 -10.45 3.22
CA SER A 168 -11.63 -10.13 2.44
C SER A 168 -12.02 -9.32 1.21
N HIS A 169 -11.44 -8.14 1.06
CA HIS A 169 -11.45 -7.35 -0.17
C HIS A 169 -10.01 -7.20 -0.67
N ALA A 170 -9.67 -7.87 -1.77
CA ALA A 170 -8.31 -7.95 -2.31
C ALA A 170 -7.95 -6.78 -3.24
N GLY A 171 -8.18 -5.55 -2.78
CA GLY A 171 -7.98 -4.30 -3.53
C GLY A 171 -7.71 -3.09 -2.65
N ASN A 172 -7.89 -1.90 -3.22
CA ASN A 172 -7.84 -0.66 -2.45
C ASN A 172 -9.00 -0.60 -1.43
N ASP A 173 -8.96 0.28 -0.43
CA ASP A 173 -10.01 0.34 0.59
C ASP A 173 -11.43 0.44 0.00
N LEU A 174 -12.29 -0.56 0.25
CA LEU A 174 -13.64 -0.64 -0.34
C LEU A 174 -14.49 0.59 0.00
N GLY A 175 -14.32 1.13 1.21
CA GLY A 175 -14.98 2.36 1.65
C GLY A 175 -14.58 3.62 0.86
N SER A 176 -13.59 3.54 -0.04
CA SER A 176 -13.18 4.59 -0.97
C SER A 176 -13.62 4.35 -2.41
N MET A 177 -14.33 3.25 -2.70
CA MET A 177 -14.77 2.92 -4.05
C MET A 177 -16.03 3.68 -4.47
N GLY A 178 -16.23 3.83 -5.78
CA GLY A 178 -17.44 4.44 -6.34
C GLY A 178 -17.64 5.93 -6.00
N VAL A 179 -16.55 6.68 -5.77
CA VAL A 179 -16.58 8.13 -5.46
C VAL A 179 -17.36 8.93 -6.50
N GLU A 180 -17.16 8.63 -7.79
CA GLU A 180 -17.90 9.26 -8.90
C GLU A 180 -19.43 9.11 -8.77
N TRP A 181 -19.86 8.07 -8.06
CA TRP A 181 -21.26 7.70 -7.88
C TRP A 181 -21.78 7.98 -6.47
N GLY A 182 -20.98 8.63 -5.62
CA GLY A 182 -21.34 8.91 -4.23
C GLY A 182 -21.45 7.67 -3.33
N LEU A 183 -20.86 6.53 -3.73
CA LEU A 183 -21.01 5.26 -3.01
C LEU A 183 -20.05 5.11 -1.82
N ALA A 184 -18.97 5.88 -1.76
CA ALA A 184 -17.96 5.74 -0.70
C ALA A 184 -18.51 5.89 0.74
N PRO A 185 -19.34 6.89 1.06
CA PRO A 185 -19.97 6.99 2.39
C PRO A 185 -20.92 5.81 2.69
N GLU A 186 -21.68 5.37 1.70
CA GLU A 186 -22.60 4.24 1.83
C GLU A 186 -21.84 2.91 2.09
N LEU A 187 -20.80 2.64 1.31
CA LEU A 187 -19.93 1.47 1.52
C LEU A 187 -19.27 1.50 2.90
N THR A 188 -18.77 2.67 3.33
CA THR A 188 -18.22 2.85 4.68
C THR A 188 -19.24 2.49 5.76
N ALA A 189 -20.47 3.00 5.66
CA ALA A 189 -21.54 2.70 6.60
C ALA A 189 -21.92 1.21 6.60
N ARG A 190 -21.96 0.56 5.44
CA ARG A 190 -22.28 -0.87 5.32
C ARG A 190 -21.17 -1.78 5.89
N ILE A 191 -19.90 -1.43 5.69
CA ILE A 191 -18.75 -2.13 6.29
C ILE A 191 -18.82 -2.04 7.83
N LEU A 192 -19.11 -0.85 8.35
CA LEU A 192 -19.28 -0.64 9.79
C LEU A 192 -20.48 -1.42 10.34
N ALA A 193 -21.62 -1.39 9.65
CA ALA A 193 -22.79 -2.16 10.05
C ALA A 193 -22.49 -3.67 10.05
N TRP A 194 -21.78 -4.17 9.05
CA TRP A 194 -21.39 -5.59 8.98
C TRP A 194 -20.46 -6.00 10.12
N THR A 195 -19.46 -5.18 10.44
CA THR A 195 -18.52 -5.44 11.55
C THR A 195 -19.21 -5.35 12.92
N ASN A 196 -20.19 -4.46 13.08
CA ASN A 196 -21.06 -4.36 14.26
C ASN A 196 -22.20 -5.42 14.31
N GLY A 197 -22.06 -6.55 13.62
CA GLY A 197 -23.01 -7.66 13.73
C GLY A 197 -24.15 -7.67 12.70
N GLY A 198 -24.16 -6.75 11.74
CA GLY A 198 -25.20 -6.62 10.71
C GLY A 198 -25.35 -7.82 9.77
N PRO A 199 -26.25 -7.74 8.77
CA PRO A 199 -26.57 -8.87 7.90
C PRO A 199 -25.37 -9.43 7.13
N CYS A 200 -25.34 -10.76 7.01
CA CYS A 200 -24.38 -11.51 6.20
C CYS A 200 -25.15 -12.66 5.51
N PHE A 201 -24.48 -13.77 5.19
CA PHE A 201 -25.13 -15.01 4.83
C PHE A 201 -25.73 -15.70 6.07
N ASP A 202 -26.99 -15.39 6.36
CA ASP A 202 -27.75 -15.97 7.47
C ASP A 202 -29.13 -16.45 6.95
N PRO A 203 -29.36 -17.77 6.78
CA PRO A 203 -28.44 -18.89 7.05
C PRO A 203 -27.25 -18.96 6.10
N TRP A 204 -26.17 -19.61 6.54
CA TRP A 204 -24.97 -19.82 5.70
C TRP A 204 -25.28 -20.69 4.48
N PRO A 205 -24.71 -20.41 3.28
CA PRO A 205 -25.10 -21.10 2.06
C PRO A 205 -24.55 -22.54 2.05
N GLN A 206 -25.40 -23.52 1.75
CA GLN A 206 -24.98 -24.93 1.70
C GLN A 206 -24.21 -25.28 0.40
N ASN A 207 -24.63 -24.69 -0.73
CA ASN A 207 -24.02 -24.90 -2.05
C ASN A 207 -23.78 -23.56 -2.76
N PRO A 208 -22.87 -22.71 -2.26
CA PRO A 208 -22.56 -21.45 -2.91
C PRO A 208 -21.98 -21.69 -4.31
N LYS A 209 -22.24 -20.76 -5.23
CA LYS A 209 -21.56 -20.76 -6.53
C LYS A 209 -20.06 -20.59 -6.32
N LYS A 210 -19.27 -21.27 -7.16
CA LYS A 210 -17.81 -21.23 -7.11
C LYS A 210 -17.27 -20.50 -8.34
N PRO A 211 -16.13 -19.78 -8.21
CA PRO A 211 -15.29 -19.39 -9.34
C PRO A 211 -14.86 -20.58 -10.21
N ALA A 212 -14.17 -20.31 -11.30
CA ALA A 212 -13.55 -21.36 -12.11
C ALA A 212 -12.57 -22.22 -11.28
N ASP A 213 -12.51 -23.52 -11.57
CA ASP A 213 -11.63 -24.47 -10.86
C ASP A 213 -10.14 -24.14 -11.03
N ILE A 214 -9.78 -23.60 -12.20
CA ILE A 214 -8.42 -23.16 -12.51
C ILE A 214 -8.44 -21.64 -12.68
N LEU A 215 -7.80 -20.94 -11.76
CA LEU A 215 -7.68 -19.48 -11.78
C LEU A 215 -6.35 -19.05 -12.43
N PRO A 216 -6.35 -17.97 -13.25
CA PRO A 216 -5.15 -17.48 -13.93
C PRO A 216 -4.25 -16.66 -13.00
N LEU A 217 -3.86 -17.22 -11.85
CA LEU A 217 -3.05 -16.55 -10.85
C LEU A 217 -1.55 -16.76 -11.13
N ALA A 218 -0.69 -15.86 -10.63
CA ALA A 218 0.78 -16.04 -10.70
C ALA A 218 1.22 -17.26 -9.86
N GLU A 219 2.51 -17.41 -9.49
CA GLU A 219 2.98 -18.32 -8.40
C GLU A 219 3.27 -17.54 -7.10
N PRO A 220 3.09 -18.13 -5.90
CA PRO A 220 3.23 -17.38 -4.66
C PRO A 220 4.68 -16.91 -4.53
N GLU A 221 4.87 -15.72 -3.97
CA GLU A 221 6.19 -15.13 -3.79
C GLU A 221 6.72 -15.49 -2.40
N THR A 222 8.04 -15.56 -2.24
CA THR A 222 8.68 -15.72 -0.93
C THR A 222 9.04 -14.35 -0.39
N TYR A 223 8.63 -14.08 0.85
CA TYR A 223 8.93 -12.84 1.56
C TYR A 223 9.71 -13.17 2.83
N GLY A 224 10.98 -12.77 2.87
CA GLY A 224 11.94 -13.16 3.92
C GLY A 224 11.83 -12.39 5.24
N GLY A 225 10.99 -11.36 5.29
CA GLY A 225 10.85 -10.47 6.44
C GLY A 225 12.01 -9.50 6.61
N LEU A 226 12.20 -9.07 7.86
CA LEU A 226 13.31 -8.21 8.24
C LEU A 226 14.66 -8.88 7.91
N LYS A 227 15.62 -8.06 7.50
CA LYS A 227 16.93 -8.51 7.01
C LYS A 227 18.00 -7.67 7.67
N SER A 228 19.11 -8.30 8.06
CA SER A 228 20.26 -7.59 8.60
C SER A 228 21.55 -8.09 7.98
N SER A 229 22.38 -7.16 7.52
CA SER A 229 23.71 -7.43 6.98
C SER A 229 24.77 -6.77 7.85
N THR A 230 25.79 -7.57 8.18
CA THR A 230 26.95 -7.15 8.96
C THR A 230 28.10 -6.64 8.08
N LYS A 231 27.92 -6.58 6.75
CA LYS A 231 28.99 -6.17 5.83
C LYS A 231 29.56 -4.80 6.24
N ALA A 232 30.88 -4.65 6.11
CA ALA A 232 31.59 -3.41 6.44
C ALA A 232 31.36 -2.31 5.38
N ALA A 233 31.15 -2.70 4.13
CA ALA A 233 30.84 -1.80 3.02
C ALA A 233 29.52 -1.05 3.26
N ARG A 234 29.36 0.09 2.55
CA ARG A 234 28.12 0.88 2.50
C ARG A 234 26.91 -0.02 2.23
N ARG A 235 25.88 0.08 3.07
CA ARG A 235 24.67 -0.73 3.01
C ARG A 235 23.50 0.09 2.49
N VAL A 236 22.56 -0.56 1.83
CA VAL A 236 21.22 0.00 1.57
C VAL A 236 20.29 -0.48 2.68
N VAL A 237 19.85 0.45 3.51
CA VAL A 237 18.95 0.24 4.65
C VAL A 237 17.57 0.75 4.25
N ALA A 238 16.53 -0.09 4.36
CA ALA A 238 15.16 0.30 4.06
C ALA A 238 14.23 0.01 5.25
N PRO A 239 13.55 1.04 5.81
CA PRO A 239 12.48 0.81 6.76
C PRO A 239 11.24 0.24 6.04
N SER A 240 10.82 -0.96 6.43
CA SER A 240 9.54 -1.55 6.04
C SER A 240 8.47 -1.21 7.06
N SER A 241 7.28 -0.89 6.56
CA SER A 241 6.09 -0.64 7.38
C SER A 241 5.15 -1.85 7.44
N GLY A 242 5.61 -3.04 7.03
CA GLY A 242 4.80 -4.27 6.97
C GLY A 242 3.61 -4.22 5.98
N THR A 243 3.43 -3.11 5.27
CA THR A 243 2.41 -2.94 4.24
C THR A 243 2.71 -3.82 3.04
N TYR A 244 1.68 -4.36 2.40
CA TYR A 244 1.86 -5.37 1.35
C TYR A 244 2.76 -4.88 0.21
N TYR A 245 2.68 -3.59 -0.13
CA TYR A 245 3.47 -3.01 -1.21
C TYR A 245 4.93 -2.75 -0.81
N ASN A 246 5.20 -2.48 0.47
CA ASN A 246 6.57 -2.46 0.99
C ASN A 246 7.15 -3.87 1.03
N VAL A 247 6.44 -4.82 1.63
CA VAL A 247 6.85 -6.23 1.72
C VAL A 247 7.21 -6.77 0.34
N ARG A 248 6.32 -6.64 -0.64
CA ARG A 248 6.61 -7.13 -1.99
C ARG A 248 7.81 -6.44 -2.63
N SER A 249 7.92 -5.12 -2.50
CA SER A 249 8.99 -4.35 -3.15
C SER A 249 10.35 -4.52 -2.50
N LEU A 250 10.40 -4.80 -1.19
CA LEU A 250 11.63 -4.91 -0.41
C LEU A 250 12.09 -6.36 -0.26
N GLU A 251 11.18 -7.32 -0.16
CA GLU A 251 11.49 -8.72 0.14
C GLU A 251 11.33 -9.63 -1.08
N GLY A 252 10.56 -9.21 -2.09
CA GLY A 252 10.33 -9.97 -3.31
C GLY A 252 11.61 -10.17 -4.13
N SER A 253 11.69 -11.31 -4.83
CA SER A 253 12.92 -11.77 -5.52
C SER A 253 13.48 -10.79 -6.55
N ARG A 254 12.64 -9.92 -7.13
CA ARG A 254 13.09 -8.93 -8.12
C ARG A 254 14.07 -7.91 -7.55
N TYR A 255 13.85 -7.47 -6.30
CA TYR A 255 14.62 -6.39 -5.70
C TYR A 255 15.19 -6.70 -4.31
N GLY A 256 14.86 -7.84 -3.69
CA GLY A 256 15.27 -8.16 -2.32
C GLY A 256 16.78 -8.20 -2.06
N ASP A 257 17.58 -8.51 -3.08
CA ASP A 257 19.05 -8.47 -3.00
C ASP A 257 19.62 -7.04 -3.07
N THR A 258 18.79 -6.04 -3.29
CA THR A 258 19.19 -4.62 -3.24
C THR A 258 19.32 -4.12 -1.82
N PHE A 259 18.45 -4.57 -0.92
CA PHE A 259 18.40 -4.09 0.44
C PHE A 259 19.24 -5.00 1.31
N ASP A 260 20.31 -4.44 1.87
CA ASP A 260 21.20 -5.15 2.79
C ASP A 260 20.57 -5.27 4.16
N VAL A 261 19.75 -4.28 4.52
CA VAL A 261 19.02 -4.23 5.78
C VAL A 261 17.58 -3.82 5.50
N ILE A 262 16.65 -4.60 6.03
CA ILE A 262 15.22 -4.30 6.07
C ILE A 262 14.86 -4.30 7.56
N CYS A 263 14.52 -3.13 8.09
CA CYS A 263 14.19 -2.94 9.52
C CYS A 263 12.85 -2.21 9.66
N THR A 264 12.37 -2.03 10.89
CA THR A 264 11.25 -1.10 11.12
C THR A 264 11.77 0.35 11.11
N PRO A 265 10.92 1.38 10.88
CA PRO A 265 11.27 2.77 11.15
C PRO A 265 11.85 2.98 12.56
N GLU A 266 11.27 2.34 13.57
CA GLU A 266 11.63 2.50 14.98
C GLU A 266 13.04 1.99 15.29
N ASP A 267 13.51 0.98 14.56
CA ASP A 267 14.85 0.39 14.73
C ASP A 267 15.97 1.19 14.06
N LEU A 268 15.66 2.29 13.35
CA LEU A 268 16.66 3.05 12.60
C LEU A 268 17.81 3.55 13.50
N ALA A 269 17.52 3.97 14.72
CA ALA A 269 18.52 4.47 15.66
C ALA A 269 19.61 3.44 15.98
N GLY A 270 19.23 2.16 16.12
CA GLY A 270 20.17 1.06 16.40
C GLY A 270 20.77 0.43 15.15
N THR A 271 20.21 0.75 13.98
CA THR A 271 20.50 0.05 12.73
C THR A 271 21.36 0.88 11.78
N LEU A 272 21.07 2.17 11.63
CA LEU A 272 21.62 3.03 10.60
C LEU A 272 23.06 3.48 10.96
N ARG A 273 24.01 3.30 10.03
CA ARG A 273 25.41 3.73 10.20
C ARG A 273 25.67 4.99 9.36
N PRO A 274 26.65 5.84 9.75
CA PRO A 274 26.95 7.09 9.05
C PRO A 274 27.11 6.97 7.53
N GLN A 275 27.74 5.90 7.06
CA GLN A 275 28.02 5.71 5.64
C GLN A 275 26.88 5.07 4.84
N ASP A 276 25.81 4.61 5.49
CA ASP A 276 24.73 3.87 4.84
C ASP A 276 23.90 4.76 3.91
N VAL A 277 23.14 4.10 3.04
CA VAL A 277 22.07 4.71 2.27
C VAL A 277 20.75 4.31 2.92
N LEU A 278 20.01 5.30 3.42
CA LEU A 278 18.65 5.12 3.91
C LEU A 278 17.68 5.27 2.72
N TRP A 279 17.05 4.19 2.29
CA TRP A 279 16.00 4.20 1.28
C TRP A 279 14.64 4.15 1.95
N VAL A 280 13.92 5.27 2.02
CA VAL A 280 12.56 5.34 2.55
C VAL A 280 11.57 5.06 1.41
N PRO A 281 10.87 3.91 1.42
CA PRO A 281 9.88 3.58 0.41
C PRO A 281 8.74 4.60 0.35
N CYS A 282 8.08 4.68 -0.80
CA CYS A 282 6.87 5.49 -0.92
C CYS A 282 5.78 4.96 0.01
N ARG A 283 4.95 5.87 0.56
CA ARG A 283 3.87 5.55 1.50
C ARG A 283 4.31 4.81 2.77
N THR A 284 5.58 4.94 3.18
CA THR A 284 5.96 4.62 4.57
C THR A 284 5.21 5.56 5.51
N PRO A 285 4.57 5.08 6.60
CA PRO A 285 3.75 5.89 7.47
C PRO A 285 4.52 7.08 8.04
N VAL A 286 4.05 8.28 7.71
CA VAL A 286 4.75 9.54 7.96
C VAL A 286 5.00 9.76 9.46
N GLN A 287 4.03 9.42 10.30
CA GLN A 287 4.15 9.54 11.76
C GLN A 287 5.31 8.73 12.32
N ARG A 288 5.59 7.55 11.74
CA ARG A 288 6.71 6.70 12.14
C ARG A 288 8.03 7.35 11.72
N MET A 289 8.09 7.98 10.55
CA MET A 289 9.29 8.70 10.08
C MET A 289 9.54 10.01 10.83
N ILE A 290 8.50 10.75 11.22
CA ILE A 290 8.61 11.95 12.06
C ILE A 290 9.32 11.62 13.38
N ALA A 291 8.99 10.48 14.00
CA ALA A 291 9.65 10.02 15.23
C ALA A 291 11.16 9.78 15.04
N GLN A 292 11.61 9.49 13.81
CA GLN A 292 13.01 9.24 13.46
C GLN A 292 13.76 10.47 12.95
N LYS A 293 13.13 11.65 12.96
CA LYS A 293 13.69 12.88 12.38
C LYS A 293 15.10 13.19 12.87
N GLN A 294 15.38 13.02 14.16
CA GLN A 294 16.72 13.29 14.72
C GLN A 294 17.77 12.26 14.29
N VAL A 295 17.38 10.98 14.19
CA VAL A 295 18.26 9.91 13.68
C VAL A 295 18.67 10.22 12.25
N ILE A 296 17.70 10.63 11.42
CA ILE A 296 17.91 10.93 10.00
C ILE A 296 18.73 12.22 9.83
N ALA A 297 18.48 13.24 10.65
CA ALA A 297 19.28 14.47 10.65
C ALA A 297 20.75 14.20 11.00
N HIS A 298 21.02 13.37 12.02
CA HIS A 298 22.39 12.96 12.36
C HIS A 298 23.04 12.15 11.23
N HIS A 299 22.29 11.26 10.58
CA HIS A 299 22.78 10.49 9.44
C HIS A 299 23.22 11.40 8.28
N LEU A 300 22.38 12.37 7.91
CA LEU A 300 22.72 13.38 6.90
C LEU A 300 23.92 14.24 7.34
N GLN A 301 23.97 14.66 8.59
CA GLN A 301 25.09 15.46 9.11
C GLN A 301 26.43 14.70 9.07
N ALA A 302 26.39 13.37 9.16
CA ALA A 302 27.56 12.52 9.06
C ALA A 302 27.99 12.18 7.62
N GLY A 303 27.33 12.78 6.61
CA GLY A 303 27.62 12.53 5.19
C GLY A 303 26.86 11.33 4.60
N GLY A 304 25.86 10.82 5.30
CA GLY A 304 25.00 9.73 4.84
C GLY A 304 24.12 10.13 3.65
N THR A 305 23.56 9.13 2.97
CA THR A 305 22.58 9.37 1.89
C THR A 305 21.17 8.98 2.32
N VAL A 306 20.18 9.80 1.98
CA VAL A 306 18.76 9.49 2.12
C VAL A 306 18.07 9.54 0.75
N ILE A 307 17.31 8.51 0.43
CA ILE A 307 16.41 8.46 -0.72
C ILE A 307 14.99 8.47 -0.17
N ALA A 308 14.18 9.47 -0.54
CA ALA A 308 12.79 9.59 -0.12
C ALA A 308 11.89 9.62 -1.36
N LEU A 309 11.08 8.57 -1.52
CA LEU A 309 10.13 8.44 -2.63
C LEU A 309 8.76 9.04 -2.26
N GLY A 310 7.90 9.19 -3.26
CA GLY A 310 6.65 9.93 -3.18
C GLY A 310 5.69 9.44 -2.09
N GLU A 311 4.77 10.31 -1.69
CA GLU A 311 3.74 9.99 -0.68
C GLU A 311 4.34 9.56 0.67
N SER A 312 5.57 9.99 0.97
CA SER A 312 6.22 9.80 2.27
C SER A 312 6.24 11.08 3.12
N ARG A 313 5.73 12.21 2.60
CA ARG A 313 5.73 13.53 3.25
C ARG A 313 7.09 13.91 3.83
N SER A 314 8.12 13.82 2.99
CA SER A 314 9.49 14.16 3.35
C SER A 314 9.64 15.58 3.91
N ASP A 315 8.73 16.49 3.56
CA ASP A 315 8.60 17.84 4.14
C ASP A 315 8.45 17.85 5.67
N LEU A 316 7.93 16.78 6.27
CA LEU A 316 7.70 16.73 7.72
C LEU A 316 8.89 16.17 8.51
N TRP A 317 9.79 15.41 7.88
CA TRP A 317 10.86 14.68 8.58
C TRP A 317 12.27 14.80 7.97
N LEU A 318 12.43 15.42 6.80
CA LEU A 318 13.73 15.83 6.25
C LEU A 318 13.96 17.33 6.39
N PRO A 319 15.23 17.78 6.50
CA PRO A 319 15.57 19.20 6.45
C PRO A 319 15.43 19.77 5.03
N ALA A 320 15.16 21.07 4.93
CA ALA A 320 15.21 21.83 3.66
C ALA A 320 14.32 21.31 2.52
N ILE A 321 13.22 20.63 2.84
CA ILE A 321 12.23 20.21 1.85
C ILE A 321 11.08 21.22 1.82
N ASP A 322 10.82 21.78 0.64
CA ASP A 322 9.65 22.59 0.33
C ASP A 322 8.81 21.83 -0.72
N PHE A 323 7.65 21.33 -0.30
CA PHE A 323 6.78 20.45 -1.09
C PHE A 323 5.35 21.00 -1.13
N THR A 324 4.78 21.03 -2.33
CA THR A 324 3.37 21.33 -2.55
C THR A 324 2.67 20.09 -3.10
N GLU A 325 1.72 19.57 -2.34
CA GLU A 325 0.86 18.46 -2.76
C GLU A 325 -0.08 18.90 -3.89
N THR A 326 -0.34 18.00 -4.84
CA THR A 326 -1.31 18.22 -5.91
C THR A 326 -2.23 17.01 -6.06
N PRO A 327 -3.51 17.19 -6.39
CA PRO A 327 -4.40 16.08 -6.72
C PRO A 327 -3.80 15.19 -7.82
N THR A 328 -3.79 13.88 -7.58
CA THR A 328 -3.28 12.91 -8.54
C THR A 328 -4.24 12.75 -9.70
N ASN A 329 -3.77 12.97 -10.94
CA ASN A 329 -4.52 12.60 -12.14
C ASN A 329 -4.24 11.14 -12.52
N TRP A 330 -5.19 10.26 -12.22
CA TRP A 330 -5.08 8.82 -12.42
C TRP A 330 -5.50 8.33 -13.82
N TRP A 331 -5.86 9.21 -14.75
CA TRP A 331 -6.47 8.82 -16.02
C TRP A 331 -6.13 9.76 -17.18
N TRP A 332 -5.06 10.54 -17.06
CA TRP A 332 -4.63 11.48 -18.10
C TRP A 332 -4.44 10.79 -19.46
N TRP A 333 -4.04 9.51 -19.50
CA TRP A 333 -3.80 8.76 -20.74
C TRP A 333 -5.08 8.31 -21.47
N LEU A 334 -6.27 8.55 -20.90
CA LEU A 334 -7.52 8.23 -21.59
C LEU A 334 -7.79 9.17 -22.76
N ASP A 335 -7.30 10.40 -22.66
CA ASP A 335 -7.24 11.30 -23.80
C ASP A 335 -5.93 10.99 -24.56
N PRO A 336 -6.01 10.52 -25.82
CA PRO A 336 -4.83 10.16 -26.61
C PRO A 336 -3.91 11.37 -26.90
N ASP A 337 -4.44 12.60 -26.81
CA ASP A 337 -3.69 13.83 -27.01
C ASP A 337 -3.17 14.43 -25.70
N ALA A 338 -3.61 13.90 -24.55
CA ALA A 338 -3.17 14.37 -23.24
C ALA A 338 -1.78 13.87 -22.87
N SER A 339 -1.06 14.73 -22.17
CA SER A 339 0.24 14.43 -21.60
C SER A 339 0.30 15.02 -20.20
N LEU A 340 0.88 14.29 -19.24
CA LEU A 340 1.28 14.90 -17.97
C LEU A 340 2.37 15.97 -18.14
N GLY A 341 2.98 16.03 -19.33
CA GLY A 341 4.09 16.93 -19.63
C GLY A 341 5.35 16.62 -18.82
N VAL A 342 5.40 15.47 -18.13
CA VAL A 342 6.56 15.06 -17.35
C VAL A 342 7.76 14.87 -18.27
N ARG A 343 8.91 15.40 -17.85
CA ARG A 343 10.17 15.35 -18.58
C ARG A 343 11.33 14.94 -17.68
N ALA A 344 12.18 14.05 -18.18
CA ALA A 344 13.53 13.87 -17.65
C ALA A 344 14.42 15.02 -18.15
N THR A 345 14.96 15.83 -17.24
CA THR A 345 15.62 17.10 -17.57
C THR A 345 17.15 17.08 -17.41
N ALA A 346 17.71 15.99 -16.88
CA ALA A 346 19.15 15.84 -16.72
C ALA A 346 19.64 14.49 -17.30
N PRO A 347 19.53 14.26 -18.63
CA PRO A 347 19.82 12.95 -19.23
C PRO A 347 21.28 12.48 -19.08
N GLY A 348 22.22 13.39 -18.78
CA GLY A 348 23.60 13.06 -18.48
C GLY A 348 23.85 12.63 -17.03
N HIS A 349 22.88 12.82 -16.13
CA HIS A 349 23.04 12.48 -14.72
C HIS A 349 23.04 10.96 -14.53
N PRO A 350 23.96 10.38 -13.74
CA PRO A 350 24.06 8.92 -13.57
C PRO A 350 22.77 8.24 -13.11
N LEU A 351 21.95 8.92 -12.31
CA LEU A 351 20.65 8.39 -11.87
C LEU A 351 19.63 8.22 -13.00
N LEU A 352 19.79 8.94 -14.11
CA LEU A 352 18.93 8.86 -15.28
C LEU A 352 19.55 8.05 -16.43
N LYS A 353 20.64 7.32 -16.18
CA LYS A 353 21.22 6.43 -17.19
C LYS A 353 20.16 5.46 -17.72
N ASP A 354 19.99 5.44 -19.04
CA ASP A 354 18.98 4.65 -19.75
C ASP A 354 17.53 4.92 -19.33
N MET A 355 17.25 6.12 -18.80
CA MET A 355 15.91 6.59 -18.43
C MET A 355 15.54 7.85 -19.21
N GLY A 356 14.36 7.85 -19.83
CA GLY A 356 13.77 9.05 -20.42
C GLY A 356 12.40 9.35 -19.80
N ASP A 357 11.63 10.21 -20.46
CA ASP A 357 10.28 10.60 -20.03
C ASP A 357 9.39 9.40 -19.71
N ARG A 358 9.49 8.32 -20.49
CA ARG A 358 8.63 7.13 -20.34
C ARG A 358 8.85 6.39 -19.02
N GLU A 359 10.06 6.46 -18.47
CA GLU A 359 10.40 5.82 -17.20
C GLU A 359 9.97 6.67 -16.01
N VAL A 360 9.86 7.99 -16.16
CA VAL A 360 9.48 8.92 -15.07
C VAL A 360 8.01 9.37 -15.12
N THR A 361 7.23 8.88 -16.09
CA THR A 361 5.84 9.31 -16.30
C THR A 361 4.84 8.21 -15.94
N TRP A 362 4.00 8.45 -14.92
CA TRP A 362 2.77 7.70 -14.68
C TRP A 362 1.71 8.56 -13.97
N HIS A 363 1.95 9.01 -12.74
CA HIS A 363 1.26 10.11 -12.07
C HIS A 363 2.19 10.64 -10.99
N LEU A 364 1.85 11.79 -10.43
CA LEU A 364 2.64 12.47 -9.41
C LEU A 364 1.70 13.00 -8.32
N HIS A 365 2.29 13.25 -7.15
CA HIS A 365 1.57 13.66 -5.95
C HIS A 365 1.85 15.10 -5.53
N GLY A 366 2.65 15.81 -6.31
CA GLY A 366 3.05 17.17 -6.03
C GLY A 366 4.40 17.50 -6.64
N TRP A 367 4.91 18.66 -6.28
CA TRP A 367 6.17 19.21 -6.77
C TRP A 367 6.95 19.89 -5.63
N PHE A 368 8.24 20.09 -5.86
CA PHE A 368 9.16 20.68 -4.89
C PHE A 368 9.68 22.04 -5.36
N VAL A 369 10.09 22.88 -4.40
CA VAL A 369 11.01 24.00 -4.61
C VAL A 369 12.40 23.56 -4.12
N PRO A 370 13.28 23.07 -5.01
CA PRO A 370 14.62 22.66 -4.59
C PRO A 370 15.47 23.88 -4.17
N PRO A 371 16.40 23.71 -3.21
CA PRO A 371 17.33 24.77 -2.84
C PRO A 371 18.27 25.13 -4.01
N THR A 372 18.80 26.35 -3.99
CA THR A 372 19.77 26.78 -5.01
C THR A 372 21.02 25.90 -4.97
N GLY A 373 21.37 25.30 -6.11
CA GLY A 373 22.48 24.37 -6.24
C GLY A 373 22.07 22.89 -6.26
N ALA A 374 20.81 22.56 -5.94
CA ALA A 374 20.27 21.23 -6.16
C ALA A 374 20.09 20.93 -7.66
N GLU A 375 20.28 19.66 -8.04
CA GLU A 375 20.17 19.21 -9.42
C GLU A 375 18.79 18.58 -9.68
N VAL A 376 18.00 19.19 -10.57
CA VAL A 376 16.67 18.70 -10.92
C VAL A 376 16.75 17.67 -12.05
N LEU A 377 16.33 16.45 -11.74
CA LEU A 377 16.39 15.32 -12.67
C LEU A 377 15.10 15.17 -13.48
N ALA A 378 13.93 15.44 -12.90
CA ALA A 378 12.67 15.42 -13.63
C ALA A 378 11.73 16.55 -13.21
N ARG A 379 10.91 16.99 -14.16
CA ARG A 379 9.92 18.06 -13.99
C ARG A 379 8.53 17.60 -14.44
N ASP A 380 7.49 18.20 -13.87
CA ASP A 380 6.11 18.07 -14.35
C ASP A 380 5.85 18.92 -15.61
N GLY A 381 4.62 18.87 -16.13
CA GLY A 381 4.21 19.62 -17.32
C GLY A 381 4.21 21.16 -17.17
N GLU A 382 4.32 21.67 -15.94
CA GLU A 382 4.47 23.11 -15.67
C GLU A 382 5.94 23.49 -15.42
N GLY A 383 6.88 22.53 -15.58
CA GLY A 383 8.30 22.76 -15.36
C GLY A 383 8.71 22.77 -13.88
N ARG A 384 7.87 22.30 -12.95
CA ARG A 384 8.17 22.23 -11.51
C ARG A 384 8.89 20.92 -11.18
N ALA A 385 9.78 20.93 -10.20
CA ALA A 385 10.62 19.76 -9.90
C ALA A 385 9.81 18.64 -9.22
N ILE A 386 10.02 17.40 -9.67
CA ILE A 386 9.38 16.19 -9.09
C ILE A 386 10.37 15.08 -8.73
N LEU A 387 11.62 15.20 -9.19
CA LEU A 387 12.75 14.36 -8.81
C LEU A 387 14.01 15.22 -8.83
N TYR A 388 14.75 15.27 -7.74
CA TYR A 388 16.00 16.04 -7.65
C TYR A 388 17.01 15.42 -6.68
N VAL A 389 18.27 15.82 -6.82
CA VAL A 389 19.36 15.55 -5.89
C VAL A 389 19.73 16.84 -5.17
N ASP A 390 19.85 16.76 -3.86
CA ASP A 390 20.31 17.85 -3.01
C ASP A 390 21.57 17.42 -2.25
N ASP A 391 22.68 18.01 -2.67
CA ASP A 391 24.01 17.88 -2.08
C ASP A 391 24.46 19.18 -1.39
N VAL A 392 23.54 20.15 -1.20
CA VAL A 392 23.87 21.52 -0.76
C VAL A 392 23.26 21.88 0.59
N SER A 393 22.13 21.26 0.95
CA SER A 393 21.43 21.58 2.20
C SER A 393 22.07 20.96 3.44
N THR A 394 22.79 19.85 3.28
CA THR A 394 23.46 19.14 4.38
C THR A 394 24.81 18.59 3.90
N PRO A 395 25.72 18.16 4.80
CA PRO A 395 26.92 17.42 4.40
C PRO A 395 26.62 16.08 3.70
N GLY A 396 25.43 15.52 3.96
CA GLY A 396 24.93 14.32 3.32
C GLY A 396 24.10 14.63 2.08
N ARG A 397 23.71 13.55 1.40
CA ARG A 397 22.98 13.60 0.12
C ARG A 397 21.51 13.25 0.31
N MET A 398 20.63 14.02 -0.31
CA MET A 398 19.20 13.71 -0.41
C MET A 398 18.79 13.48 -1.87
N ILE A 399 18.09 12.38 -2.13
CA ILE A 399 17.49 12.07 -3.44
C ILE A 399 15.98 12.00 -3.23
N ILE A 400 15.26 13.00 -3.75
CA ILE A 400 13.88 13.28 -3.36
C ILE A 400 12.98 13.17 -4.59
N SER A 401 11.86 12.47 -4.44
CA SER A 401 10.86 12.39 -5.51
C SER A 401 9.42 12.42 -5.00
N SER A 402 8.51 12.96 -5.81
CA SER A 402 7.06 12.86 -5.60
C SER A 402 6.46 11.62 -6.26
N LEU A 403 7.27 10.85 -6.99
CA LEU A 403 6.89 9.61 -7.66
C LEU A 403 6.85 8.43 -6.67
N ASP A 404 5.83 7.58 -6.78
CA ASP A 404 5.52 6.48 -5.83
C ASP A 404 5.75 5.06 -6.39
N PRO A 405 6.95 4.73 -6.92
CA PRO A 405 7.11 3.56 -7.76
C PRO A 405 6.94 2.22 -7.03
N MET A 406 7.35 2.13 -5.77
CA MET A 406 7.25 0.89 -4.98
C MET A 406 5.81 0.56 -4.58
N PHE A 407 4.94 1.57 -4.43
CA PHE A 407 3.53 1.34 -4.13
C PHE A 407 2.87 0.67 -5.32
N HIS A 408 3.04 1.21 -6.53
CA HIS A 408 2.46 0.63 -7.76
C HIS A 408 3.10 -0.68 -8.18
N HIS A 409 4.40 -0.82 -7.95
CA HIS A 409 5.07 -2.10 -8.14
C HIS A 409 4.46 -3.13 -7.18
N GLY A 410 4.53 -2.87 -5.87
CA GLY A 410 4.01 -3.75 -4.83
C GLY A 410 2.51 -4.05 -4.91
N SER A 411 1.73 -3.15 -5.53
CA SER A 411 0.29 -3.33 -5.76
C SER A 411 -0.08 -3.96 -7.10
N HIS A 412 0.90 -4.31 -7.94
CA HIS A 412 0.66 -4.81 -9.30
C HIS A 412 -0.19 -3.85 -10.17
N PHE A 413 -0.09 -2.55 -9.90
CA PHE A 413 -0.99 -1.54 -10.47
C PHE A 413 -0.46 -0.95 -11.78
N MET A 414 0.79 -0.47 -11.80
CA MET A 414 1.36 0.22 -12.97
C MET A 414 2.67 -0.41 -13.42
N PRO A 415 2.72 -1.04 -14.61
CA PRO A 415 3.97 -1.58 -15.16
C PRO A 415 5.08 -0.53 -15.34
N ALA A 416 4.70 0.74 -15.54
CA ALA A 416 5.65 1.85 -15.68
C ALA A 416 6.57 2.00 -14.46
N THR A 417 6.05 1.80 -13.25
CA THR A 417 6.86 1.96 -12.04
C THR A 417 7.85 0.82 -11.84
N THR A 418 7.53 -0.38 -12.36
CA THR A 418 8.49 -1.49 -12.39
C THR A 418 9.63 -1.18 -13.36
N ARG A 419 9.32 -0.60 -14.54
CA ARG A 419 10.37 -0.14 -15.48
C ARG A 419 11.25 0.95 -14.88
N PHE A 420 10.65 1.90 -14.13
CA PHE A 420 11.41 2.89 -13.37
C PHE A 420 12.39 2.22 -12.40
N LEU A 421 11.91 1.32 -11.54
CA LEU A 421 12.73 0.64 -10.53
C LEU A 421 13.84 -0.22 -11.15
N ASP A 422 13.55 -0.91 -12.27
CA ASP A 422 14.53 -1.73 -12.99
C ASP A 422 15.76 -0.91 -13.47
N ARG A 423 15.59 0.39 -13.73
CA ARG A 423 16.67 1.30 -14.12
C ARG A 423 17.24 2.05 -12.91
N PHE A 424 16.35 2.59 -12.08
CA PHE A 424 16.71 3.47 -10.98
C PHE A 424 17.50 2.75 -9.88
N ILE A 425 17.15 1.50 -9.53
CA ILE A 425 17.88 0.75 -8.49
C ILE A 425 19.34 0.48 -8.88
N PRO A 426 19.65 -0.07 -10.08
CA PRO A 426 21.03 -0.19 -10.53
C PRO A 426 21.76 1.16 -10.63
N ASN A 427 21.08 2.21 -11.09
CA ASN A 427 21.67 3.54 -11.21
C ASN A 427 22.03 4.14 -9.85
N ILE A 428 21.17 3.96 -8.84
CA ILE A 428 21.46 4.36 -7.45
C ILE A 428 22.70 3.62 -6.95
N LYS A 429 22.75 2.29 -7.12
CA LYS A 429 23.92 1.50 -6.70
C LYS A 429 25.21 1.97 -7.37
N ALA A 430 25.17 2.34 -8.64
CA ALA A 430 26.34 2.91 -9.32
C ALA A 430 26.69 4.30 -8.75
N TYR A 431 25.69 5.17 -8.61
CA TYR A 431 25.87 6.57 -8.21
C TYR A 431 26.39 6.74 -6.78
N ILE A 432 25.96 5.89 -5.84
CA ILE A 432 26.37 5.96 -4.43
C ILE A 432 27.70 5.25 -4.14
N ASN A 433 28.27 4.52 -5.10
CA ASN A 433 29.56 3.83 -4.91
C ASN A 433 30.74 4.57 -5.60
N VAL A 434 30.49 5.79 -6.09
CA VAL A 434 31.50 6.71 -6.65
C VAL A 434 32.06 7.61 -5.58
#